data_AF-A0A2G7GTI8-F1
#
_entry.id   AF-A0A2G7GTI8-F1
#
_cell.length_a   1.000
_cell.length_b   1.000
_cell.length_c   1.000
_cell.angle_alpha   90.00
_cell.angle_beta   90.00
_cell.angle_gamma   90.00
#
_symmetry.space_group_name_H-M   'P 1'
#
loop_
_entity.id
_entity.type
_entity.pdbx_description
1 polymer ?
#
loop_
_entity_poly.entity_id
_entity_poly.type
_entity_poly.pdbx_seq_one_letter_code
_entity_poly.pdbx_strand_id
1 'polypeptide(L)'
;MTGLQWAVLTAYARTLPTGSAARCALEEATAAGTPAPAAQRVALEVARQSGMVEAGRVTEWGRSAARVYLSRLGIPAKRDL
;
A
#
# COMPACT_ATOMS: atom_id res chain seq x y z
N MET A 1 3.49 9.23 -6.33
CA MET A 1 3.54 8.26 -5.22
C MET A 1 5.01 8.01 -4.88
N THR A 2 5.41 8.02 -3.61
CA THR A 2 6.79 7.67 -3.21
C THR A 2 6.97 6.15 -3.18
N GLY A 3 8.22 5.66 -3.18
CA GLY A 3 8.49 4.22 -3.07
C GLY A 3 7.89 3.59 -1.80
N LEU A 4 8.03 4.25 -0.65
CA LEU A 4 7.41 3.80 0.60
C LEU A 4 5.88 3.73 0.50
N GLN A 5 5.24 4.75 -0.07
CA GLN A 5 3.80 4.75 -0.29
C GLN A 5 3.37 3.59 -1.19
N TRP A 6 4.10 3.34 -2.28
CA TRP A 6 3.86 2.22 -3.18
C TRP A 6 3.94 0.89 -2.43
N ALA A 7 5.02 0.64 -1.68
CA ALA A 7 5.21 -0.62 -0.96
C ALA A 7 4.11 -0.88 0.07
N VAL A 8 3.74 0.15 0.85
CA VAL A 8 2.69 0.05 1.86
C VAL A 8 1.31 -0.16 1.23
N LEU A 9 0.99 0.56 0.15
CA LEU A 9 -0.29 0.40 -0.55
C LEU A 9 -0.38 -0.97 -1.23
N THR A 10 0.66 -1.44 -1.91
CA THR A 10 0.66 -2.78 -2.52
C THR A 10 0.47 -3.88 -1.46
N ALA A 11 1.07 -3.74 -0.27
CA ALA A 11 0.83 -4.66 0.84
C ALA A 11 -0.60 -4.54 1.40
N TYR A 12 -1.16 -3.34 1.46
CA TYR A 12 -2.53 -3.08 1.91
C TYR A 12 -3.59 -3.62 0.95
N ALA A 13 -3.40 -3.57 -0.38
CA ALA A 13 -4.32 -4.17 -1.35
C ALA A 13 -4.61 -5.64 -1.05
N ARG A 14 -3.60 -6.38 -0.58
CA ARG A 14 -3.72 -7.81 -0.25
C ARG A 14 -4.62 -8.09 0.95
N THR A 15 -4.90 -7.09 1.80
CA THR A 15 -5.84 -7.23 2.92
C THR A 15 -7.29 -6.96 2.52
N LEU A 16 -7.52 -6.42 1.32
CA LEU A 16 -8.85 -6.10 0.82
C LEU A 16 -9.46 -7.30 0.08
N PRO A 17 -10.80 -7.48 0.12
CA PRO A 17 -11.47 -8.51 -0.65
C PRO A 17 -11.13 -8.43 -2.14
N THR A 18 -10.81 -9.58 -2.74
CA THR A 18 -10.59 -9.70 -4.18
C THR A 18 -11.82 -9.20 -4.94
N GLY A 19 -11.60 -8.37 -5.97
CA GLY A 19 -12.70 -7.80 -6.78
C GLY A 19 -13.44 -6.63 -6.15
N SER A 20 -13.09 -6.20 -4.92
CA SER A 20 -13.65 -4.96 -4.37
C SER A 20 -13.16 -3.74 -5.13
N ALA A 21 -14.04 -2.76 -5.35
CA ALA A 21 -13.70 -1.52 -6.07
C ALA A 21 -12.50 -0.79 -5.43
N ALA A 22 -12.40 -0.80 -4.10
CA ALA A 22 -11.27 -0.22 -3.38
C ALA A 22 -9.95 -0.94 -3.67
N ARG A 23 -9.97 -2.27 -3.79
CA ARG A 23 -8.77 -3.05 -4.16
C ARG A 23 -8.38 -2.78 -5.61
N CYS A 24 -9.34 -2.78 -6.54
CA CYS A 24 -9.07 -2.49 -7.95
C CYS A 24 -8.44 -1.11 -8.12
N ALA A 25 -9.02 -0.06 -7.52
CA ALA A 25 -8.47 1.29 -7.58
C ALA A 25 -7.05 1.38 -7.00
N LEU A 26 -6.76 0.61 -5.94
CA LEU A 26 -5.42 0.56 -5.36
C LEU A 26 -4.41 -0.16 -6.26
N GLU A 27 -4.81 -1.29 -6.85
CA GLU A 27 -4.00 -2.07 -7.77
C GLU A 27 -3.69 -1.25 -9.04
N GLU A 28 -4.67 -0.52 -9.57
CA GLU A 28 -4.47 0.44 -10.68
C GLU A 28 -3.51 1.57 -10.31
N ALA A 29 -3.72 2.23 -9.15
CA ALA A 29 -2.86 3.32 -8.70
C ALA A 29 -1.42 2.87 -8.44
N THR A 30 -1.24 1.68 -7.85
CA THR A 30 0.09 1.11 -7.59
C THR A 30 0.75 0.57 -8.85
N ALA A 31 -0.02 0.04 -9.80
CA ALA A 31 0.48 -0.36 -11.12
C ALA A 31 1.00 0.84 -11.90
N ALA A 32 0.21 1.92 -12.00
CA ALA A 32 0.61 3.16 -12.67
C ALA A 32 1.83 3.84 -12.02
N GLY A 33 1.97 3.70 -10.69
CA GLY A 33 3.10 4.23 -9.92
C GLY A 33 4.25 3.26 -9.70
N THR A 34 4.32 2.14 -10.42
CA THR A 34 5.30 1.07 -10.15
C THR A 34 6.73 1.55 -10.34
N PRO A 35 7.59 1.52 -9.30
CA PRO A 35 9.00 1.87 -9.43
C PRO A 35 9.77 0.86 -10.29
N ALA A 36 10.97 1.23 -10.76
CA ALA A 36 11.90 0.30 -11.38
C ALA A 36 12.29 -0.85 -10.41
N PRO A 37 12.64 -2.06 -10.89
CA PRO A 37 12.85 -3.24 -10.03
C PRO A 37 13.87 -3.06 -8.89
N ALA A 38 14.94 -2.28 -9.10
CA ALA A 38 15.89 -1.95 -8.04
C ALA A 38 15.26 -1.05 -6.96
N ALA A 39 14.49 -0.05 -7.38
CA ALA A 39 13.79 0.86 -6.47
C ALA A 39 12.66 0.16 -5.70
N GLN A 40 12.00 -0.85 -6.29
CA GLN A 40 11.02 -1.68 -5.58
C GLN A 40 11.65 -2.41 -4.39
N ARG A 41 12.83 -3.00 -4.57
CA ARG A 41 13.57 -3.67 -3.50
C ARG A 41 13.91 -2.71 -2.36
N VAL A 42 14.39 -1.52 -2.69
CA VAL A 42 14.66 -0.46 -1.70
C VAL A 42 13.38 -0.03 -0.99
N ALA A 43 12.28 0.19 -1.72
CA ALA A 43 11.00 0.59 -1.16
C ALA A 43 10.44 -0.44 -0.17
N LEU A 44 10.51 -1.73 -0.51
CA LEU A 44 10.09 -2.82 0.36
C LEU A 44 10.95 -2.91 1.62
N GLU A 45 12.28 -2.75 1.50
CA GLU A 45 13.17 -2.75 2.66
C GLU A 45 12.92 -1.55 3.57
N VAL A 46 12.70 -0.36 3.00
CA VAL A 46 12.34 0.84 3.79
C VAL A 46 11.00 0.64 4.50
N ALA A 47 10.00 0.04 3.85
CA ALA A 47 8.72 -0.29 4.48
C ALA A 47 8.85 -1.33 5.60
N ARG A 48 9.81 -2.25 5.49
CA ARG A 48 10.15 -3.22 6.54
C ARG A 48 10.84 -2.56 7.73
N GLN A 49 11.87 -1.78 7.47
CA GLN A 49 12.63 -1.04 8.50
C GLN A 49 11.76 -0.03 9.25
N SER A 50 10.74 0.55 8.60
CA SER A 50 9.79 1.45 9.23
C SER A 50 8.68 0.74 10.02
N GLY A 51 8.68 -0.60 10.06
CA GLY A 51 7.67 -1.40 10.76
C GLY A 51 6.28 -1.37 10.12
N MET A 52 6.16 -0.91 8.87
CA MET A 52 4.87 -0.83 8.15
C MET A 52 4.52 -2.13 7.43
N VAL A 53 5.53 -2.93 7.08
CA VAL A 53 5.36 -4.24 6.44
C VAL A 53 6.26 -5.25 7.14
N GLU A 54 5.73 -6.43 7.46
CA GLU A 54 6.46 -7.52 8.09
C GLU A 54 6.09 -8.84 7.40
N ALA A 55 7.09 -9.66 7.05
CA ALA A 55 6.89 -10.93 6.33
C ALA A 55 5.96 -10.80 5.09
N GLY A 56 6.05 -9.67 4.37
CA GLY A 56 5.24 -9.39 3.18
C GLY A 56 3.77 -9.02 3.46
N ARG A 57 3.40 -8.83 4.72
CA ARG A 57 2.07 -8.41 5.18
C ARG A 57 2.13 -7.00 5.76
N VAL A 58 1.10 -6.20 5.53
CA VAL A 58 0.99 -4.87 6.14
C VAL A 58 0.72 -5.02 7.64
N THR A 59 1.46 -4.29 8.48
CA THR A 59 1.25 -4.26 9.94
C THR A 59 0.05 -3.37 10.29
N GLU A 60 -0.34 -3.31 11.56
CA GLU A 60 -1.37 -2.35 12.00
C GLU A 60 -0.92 -0.90 11.78
N TRP A 61 0.35 -0.60 12.10
CA TRP A 61 0.96 0.69 11.80
C TRP A 61 0.93 1.00 10.29
N GLY A 62 1.30 0.03 9.46
CA GLY A 62 1.21 0.14 8.00
C GLY A 62 -0.22 0.37 7.50
N ARG A 63 -1.24 -0.26 8.11
CA ARG A 63 -2.65 -0.02 7.75
C ARG A 63 -3.06 1.42 8.07
N SER A 64 -2.66 1.97 9.21
CA SER A 64 -2.91 3.37 9.54
C SER A 64 -2.24 4.32 8.55
N ALA A 65 -0.99 4.04 8.16
CA ALA A 65 -0.30 4.81 7.13
C ALA A 65 -0.99 4.69 5.75
N ALA A 66 -1.39 3.49 5.35
CA ALA A 66 -2.09 3.24 4.09
C ALA A 66 -3.40 4.04 4.00
N ARG A 67 -4.18 4.12 5.09
CA ARG A 67 -5.41 4.94 5.14
C ARG A 67 -5.16 6.43 4.92
N VAL A 68 -4.03 6.95 5.41
CA VAL A 68 -3.62 8.35 5.16
C VAL A 68 -3.15 8.54 3.71
N TYR A 69 -2.50 7.55 3.11
CA TYR A 69 -2.09 7.64 1.70
C TYR A 69 -3.27 7.52 0.74
N LEU A 70 -4.24 6.68 1.07
CA LEU A 70 -5.50 6.51 0.34
C LEU A 70 -6.27 7.82 0.18
N SER A 71 -6.44 8.59 1.27
CA SER A 71 -7.14 9.87 1.22
C SER A 71 -6.45 10.89 0.28
N ARG A 72 -5.12 10.86 0.21
CA ARG A 72 -4.34 11.71 -0.71
C ARG A 72 -4.49 11.31 -2.18
N LEU A 73 -4.91 10.07 -2.45
CA LEU A 73 -5.21 9.56 -3.78
C LEU A 73 -6.70 9.71 -4.14
N GLY A 74 -7.53 10.28 -3.25
CA GLY A 74 -8.98 10.36 -3.45
C GLY A 74 -9.69 9.01 -3.37
N ILE A 75 -9.02 7.95 -2.89
CA ILE A 75 -9.60 6.62 -2.75
C ILE A 75 -10.18 6.51 -1.33
N PRO A 76 -11.49 6.24 -1.15
CA PRO A 76 -12.09 6.16 0.17
C PRO A 76 -11.51 4.96 0.93
N ALA A 77 -10.87 5.24 2.08
CA ALA A 77 -10.51 4.21 3.03
C ALA A 77 -11.80 3.72 3.70
N LYS A 78 -12.25 2.49 3.39
CA LYS A 78 -13.44 1.95 4.02
C LYS A 78 -13.22 1.86 5.54
N ARG A 79 -14.07 2.55 6.31
CA ARG A 79 -14.30 2.31 7.74
C ARG A 79 -15.25 1.13 7.81
N ASP A 80 -14.71 -0.08 7.97
CA ASP A 80 -15.54 -1.20 8.38
C ASP A 80 -15.60 -1.18 9.92
N LEU A 81 -16.79 -0.82 10.42
CA LEU A 81 -17.32 -1.21 11.73
C LEU A 81 -17.57 -2.72 11.72
#